data_AF-A0A1Y3PR29-F1
#
_entry.id   AF-A0A1Y3PR29-F1
#
_cell.length_a   1.000
_cell.length_b   1.000
_cell.length_c   1.000
_cell.angle_alpha   90.00
_cell.angle_beta   90.00
_cell.angle_gamma   90.00
#
_symmetry.space_group_name_H-M   'P 1'
#
loop_
_entity.id
_entity.type
_entity.pdbx_description
1 polymer ?
#
loop_
_entity_poly.entity_id
_entity_poly.type
_entity_poly.pdbx_seq_one_letter_code
_entity_poly.pdbx_strand_id
1 'polypeptide(L)'
;MVLLVVLFSIGGYFMFRKFLKSLPRADGMSELDWQQYYIEQTLSLWTEEGKALLNDLVKPVPSPFRDTAKQTIAAKIGELALKEKADVIDRDLILRGYIMATPKRDHKALFAYLEKKGIDYTPYLEQNR
;
A
#
# COMPACT_ATOMS: atom_id res chain seq x y z
N MET A 1 23.29 31.01 -10.92
CA MET A 1 23.65 29.65 -11.39
C MET A 1 23.60 28.59 -10.28
N VAL A 2 24.15 28.85 -9.09
CA VAL A 2 24.20 27.88 -7.98
C VAL A 2 22.81 27.33 -7.60
N LEU A 3 21.77 28.17 -7.52
CA LEU A 3 20.41 27.74 -7.17
C LEU A 3 19.83 26.71 -8.15
N LEU A 4 20.03 26.91 -9.46
CA LEU A 4 19.55 25.97 -10.49
C LEU A 4 20.26 24.62 -10.36
N VAL A 5 21.58 24.62 -10.16
CA VAL A 5 22.37 23.38 -9.97
C VAL A 5 21.88 22.60 -8.75
N VAL A 6 21.56 23.28 -7.64
CA VAL A 6 21.01 22.64 -6.44
C VAL A 6 19.63 22.04 -6.71
N LEU A 7 18.73 22.79 -7.36
CA LEU A 7 17.39 22.29 -7.68
C LEU A 7 17.43 21.08 -8.64
N PHE A 8 18.25 21.12 -9.69
CA PHE A 8 18.44 19.99 -10.60
C PHE A 8 19.08 18.78 -9.91
N SER A 9 20.02 18.99 -8.99
CA SER A 9 20.64 17.91 -8.22
C SER A 9 19.64 17.21 -7.31
N ILE A 10 18.79 17.98 -6.61
CA ILE A 10 17.73 17.43 -5.77
C ILE A 10 16.70 16.68 -6.62
N GLY A 11 16.23 17.29 -7.71
CA GLY A 11 15.29 16.65 -8.64
C GLY A 11 15.85 15.36 -9.24
N GLY A 12 17.10 15.39 -9.70
CA GLY A 12 17.81 14.24 -10.24
C GLY A 12 17.95 13.11 -9.22
N TYR A 13 18.28 13.42 -7.97
CA TYR A 13 18.37 12.43 -6.89
C TYR A 13 17.03 11.72 -6.61
N PHE A 14 15.93 12.47 -6.57
CA PHE A 14 14.60 11.90 -6.38
C PHE A 14 14.19 11.00 -7.56
N MET A 15 14.43 11.46 -8.81
CA MET A 15 14.16 10.67 -10.01
C MET A 15 15.02 9.41 -10.08
N PHE A 16 16.29 9.49 -9.68
CA PHE A 16 17.20 8.35 -9.62
C PHE A 16 16.74 7.30 -8.60
N ARG A 17 16.34 7.70 -7.39
CA ARG A 17 15.76 6.75 -6.41
C ARG A 17 14.47 6.11 -6.93
N LYS A 18 13.62 6.86 -7.63
CA LYS A 18 12.40 6.32 -8.24
C LYS A 18 12.74 5.31 -9.34
N PHE A 19 13.75 5.62 -10.17
CA PHE A 19 14.24 4.73 -11.22
C PHE A 19 14.77 3.40 -10.67
N LEU A 20 15.47 3.39 -9.52
CA LEU A 20 15.92 2.15 -8.89
C LEU A 20 14.75 1.21 -8.51
N LYS A 21 13.56 1.74 -8.23
CA LYS A 21 12.37 0.93 -7.94
C LYS A 21 11.71 0.33 -9.19
N SER A 22 11.93 0.92 -10.36
CA SER A 22 11.45 0.39 -11.64
C SER A 22 12.41 -0.64 -12.24
N LEU A 23 13.60 -0.82 -11.67
CA LEU A 23 14.49 -1.86 -12.13
C LEU A 23 13.91 -3.25 -11.81
N PRO A 24 14.00 -4.20 -12.75
CA PRO A 24 13.66 -5.59 -12.50
C PRO A 24 14.42 -6.14 -11.29
N ARG A 25 13.73 -6.93 -10.46
CA ARG A 25 14.38 -7.74 -9.42
C ARG A 25 15.00 -8.98 -10.06
N ALA A 26 15.54 -9.89 -9.23
CA ALA A 26 16.22 -11.11 -9.70
C ALA A 26 15.33 -12.02 -10.56
N ASP A 27 14.01 -11.90 -10.44
CA ASP A 27 12.98 -12.61 -11.20
C ASP A 27 12.57 -11.92 -12.51
N GLY A 28 13.16 -10.76 -12.83
CA GLY A 28 12.82 -9.98 -14.03
C GLY A 28 11.60 -9.07 -13.87
N MET A 29 10.93 -9.07 -12.71
CA MET A 29 9.74 -8.26 -12.44
C MET A 29 10.09 -7.09 -11.52
N SER A 30 9.55 -5.90 -11.80
CA SER A 30 9.67 -4.77 -10.87
C SER A 30 8.67 -4.91 -9.71
N GLU A 31 8.83 -4.07 -8.69
CA GLU A 31 7.86 -4.02 -7.59
C GLU A 31 6.45 -3.64 -8.07
N LEU A 32 6.37 -2.77 -9.08
CA LEU A 32 5.10 -2.33 -9.66
C LEU A 32 4.43 -3.46 -10.44
N ASP A 33 5.21 -4.28 -11.15
CA ASP A 33 4.67 -5.42 -11.89
C ASP A 33 4.08 -6.45 -10.93
N TRP A 34 4.76 -6.71 -9.81
CA TRP A 34 4.21 -7.56 -8.75
C TRP A 34 2.94 -6.99 -8.12
N GLN A 35 2.90 -5.68 -7.87
CA GLN A 35 1.68 -5.05 -7.37
C GLN A 35 0.51 -5.24 -8.32
N GLN A 36 0.74 -5.00 -9.61
CA GLN A 36 -0.28 -5.18 -10.64
C GLN A 36 -0.74 -6.63 -10.72
N TYR A 37 0.20 -7.58 -10.71
CA TYR A 37 -0.10 -9.02 -10.70
C TYR A 37 -1.03 -9.42 -9.55
N TYR A 38 -0.74 -9.00 -8.31
CA TYR A 38 -1.58 -9.36 -7.17
C TYR A 38 -2.97 -8.74 -7.23
N ILE A 39 -3.08 -7.51 -7.74
CA ILE A 39 -4.38 -6.85 -7.93
C ILE A 39 -5.19 -7.64 -8.95
N GLU A 40 -4.64 -7.90 -10.14
CA GLU A 40 -5.32 -8.58 -11.23
C GLU A 40 -5.83 -9.97 -10.82
N GLN A 41 -4.97 -10.75 -10.16
CA GLN A 41 -5.31 -12.10 -9.73
C GLN A 41 -6.37 -12.16 -8.62
N THR A 42 -6.60 -11.05 -7.91
CA THR A 42 -7.57 -10.99 -6.81
C THR A 42 -8.78 -10.13 -7.10
N LEU A 43 -8.90 -9.55 -8.30
CA LEU A 43 -10.03 -8.69 -8.69
C LEU A 43 -11.40 -9.34 -8.43
N SER A 44 -11.54 -10.63 -8.72
CA SER A 44 -12.78 -11.39 -8.52
C SER A 44 -13.12 -11.66 -7.05
N LEU A 45 -12.13 -11.58 -6.15
CA LEU A 45 -12.31 -11.84 -4.71
C LEU A 45 -12.84 -10.60 -3.96
N TRP A 46 -12.80 -9.42 -4.58
CA TRP A 46 -13.23 -8.17 -3.97
C TRP A 46 -14.75 -8.03 -3.97
N THR A 47 -15.32 -7.91 -2.78
CA THR A 47 -16.72 -7.48 -2.59
C THR A 47 -16.85 -5.96 -2.70
N GLU A 48 -18.07 -5.47 -2.94
CA GLU A 48 -18.33 -4.04 -2.99
C GLU A 48 -18.09 -3.37 -1.63
N GLU A 49 -18.42 -4.06 -0.54
CA GLU A 49 -18.13 -3.63 0.83
C GLU A 49 -16.62 -3.53 1.08
N GLY A 50 -15.84 -4.49 0.58
CA GLY A 50 -14.39 -4.50 0.69
C GLY A 50 -13.76 -3.33 -0.08
N LYS A 51 -14.22 -3.08 -1.30
CA LYS A 51 -13.79 -1.91 -2.10
C LYS A 51 -14.14 -0.60 -1.40
N ALA A 52 -15.34 -0.50 -0.82
CA ALA A 52 -15.78 0.67 -0.07
C ALA A 52 -14.93 0.90 1.19
N LEU A 53 -14.60 -0.17 1.93
CA LEU A 53 -13.72 -0.09 3.09
C LEU A 53 -12.32 0.39 2.70
N LEU A 54 -11.71 -0.19 1.66
CA LEU A 54 -10.40 0.26 1.16
C LEU A 54 -10.43 1.75 0.78
N ASN A 55 -11.46 2.18 0.05
CA ASN A 55 -11.63 3.58 -0.32
C ASN A 55 -11.73 4.52 0.89
N ASP A 56 -12.33 4.07 1.98
CA ASP A 56 -12.42 4.82 3.23
C ASP A 56 -11.06 4.88 3.96
N LEU A 57 -10.36 3.75 4.08
CA LEU A 57 -9.06 3.64 4.74
C LEU A 57 -7.97 4.51 4.11
N VAL A 58 -8.08 4.85 2.83
CA VAL A 58 -7.12 5.74 2.14
C VAL A 58 -7.48 7.22 2.20
N LYS A 59 -8.62 7.62 2.77
CA LYS A 59 -9.02 9.04 2.89
C LYS A 59 -8.02 9.94 3.62
N PRO A 60 -7.31 9.48 4.68
CA PRO A 60 -6.29 10.30 5.35
C PRO A 60 -5.10 10.64 4.46
N VAL A 61 -4.89 9.90 3.37
CA VAL A 61 -3.79 10.14 2.43
C VAL A 61 -4.09 11.40 1.62
N PRO A 62 -3.13 12.34 1.48
CA PRO A 62 -3.30 13.52 0.64
C PRO A 62 -3.63 13.13 -0.80
N SER A 63 -4.52 13.91 -1.44
CA SER A 63 -5.08 13.56 -2.75
C SER A 63 -4.05 13.15 -3.82
N PRO A 64 -2.90 13.83 -3.97
CA PRO A 64 -1.91 13.47 -4.99
C PRO A 64 -1.28 12.07 -4.80
N PHE A 65 -1.39 11.48 -3.62
CA PHE A 65 -0.79 10.19 -3.27
C PHE A 65 -1.80 9.09 -3.03
N ARG A 66 -3.10 9.43 -3.02
CA ARG A 66 -4.16 8.51 -2.61
C ARG A 66 -4.27 7.29 -3.51
N ASP A 67 -4.19 7.48 -4.83
CA ASP A 67 -4.31 6.38 -5.79
C ASP A 67 -3.12 5.43 -5.68
N THR A 68 -1.90 5.97 -5.58
CA THR A 68 -0.68 5.17 -5.36
C THR A 68 -0.74 4.40 -4.06
N ALA A 69 -1.21 5.01 -2.98
CA ALA A 69 -1.39 4.35 -1.69
C ALA A 69 -2.44 3.24 -1.78
N LYS A 70 -3.59 3.52 -2.41
CA LYS A 70 -4.66 2.54 -2.65
C LYS A 70 -4.15 1.34 -3.44
N GLN A 71 -3.39 1.56 -4.52
CA GLN A 71 -2.79 0.48 -5.31
C GLN A 71 -1.82 -0.36 -4.48
N THR A 72 -0.93 0.29 -3.72
CA THR A 72 0.04 -0.40 -2.85
C THR A 72 -0.66 -1.26 -1.79
N ILE A 73 -1.70 -0.73 -1.16
CA ILE A 73 -2.50 -1.45 -0.16
C ILE A 73 -3.28 -2.60 -0.80
N ALA A 74 -3.95 -2.36 -1.94
CA ALA A 74 -4.70 -3.38 -2.66
C ALA A 74 -3.81 -4.55 -3.10
N ALA A 75 -2.61 -4.26 -3.61
CA ALA A 75 -1.62 -5.27 -3.95
C ALA A 75 -1.20 -6.12 -2.75
N LYS A 76 -0.96 -5.50 -1.59
CA LYS A 76 -0.61 -6.23 -0.36
C LYS A 76 -1.76 -7.11 0.13
N ILE A 77 -2.99 -6.62 0.06
CA ILE A 77 -4.19 -7.41 0.38
C ILE A 77 -4.31 -8.59 -0.58
N GLY A 78 -4.10 -8.36 -1.88
CA GLY A 78 -4.12 -9.43 -2.89
C GLY A 78 -3.04 -10.48 -2.68
N GLU A 79 -1.82 -10.05 -2.34
CA GLU A 79 -0.72 -10.95 -1.97
C GLU A 79 -1.10 -11.85 -0.78
N LEU A 80 -1.68 -11.27 0.28
CA LEU A 80 -2.16 -12.03 1.44
C LEU A 80 -3.28 -13.00 1.07
N ALA A 81 -4.26 -12.55 0.29
CA ALA A 81 -5.38 -13.38 -0.15
C ALA A 81 -4.92 -14.58 -0.97
N LEU A 82 -3.98 -14.39 -1.92
CA LEU A 82 -3.40 -15.51 -2.68
C LEU A 82 -2.59 -16.46 -1.81
N LYS A 83 -1.79 -15.92 -0.88
CA LYS A 83 -0.96 -16.72 0.04
C LYS A 83 -1.82 -17.59 0.95
N GLU A 84 -2.95 -17.06 1.42
CA GLU A 84 -3.90 -17.74 2.29
C GLU A 84 -4.95 -18.55 1.52
N LYS A 85 -4.93 -18.50 0.18
CA LYS A 85 -5.93 -19.12 -0.71
C LYS A 85 -7.34 -18.72 -0.33
N ALA A 86 -7.54 -17.44 -0.01
CA ALA A 86 -8.83 -16.91 0.39
C ALA A 86 -9.80 -16.89 -0.79
N ASP A 87 -11.03 -17.36 -0.56
CA ASP A 87 -12.10 -17.31 -1.56
C ASP A 87 -12.73 -15.90 -1.69
N VAL A 88 -12.54 -15.05 -0.68
CA VAL A 88 -13.08 -13.68 -0.63
C VAL A 88 -12.13 -12.77 0.15
N ILE A 89 -12.00 -11.52 -0.30
CA ILE A 89 -11.29 -10.48 0.46
C ILE A 89 -12.25 -9.92 1.51
N ASP A 90 -12.13 -10.46 2.71
CA ASP A 90 -12.91 -10.03 3.86
C ASP A 90 -12.28 -8.83 4.59
N ARG A 91 -12.97 -8.35 5.62
CA ARG A 91 -12.52 -7.22 6.43
C ARG A 91 -11.17 -7.47 7.10
N ASP A 92 -10.90 -8.71 7.51
CA ASP A 92 -9.67 -9.06 8.21
C ASP A 92 -8.45 -8.95 7.28
N LEU A 93 -8.53 -9.53 6.07
CA LEU A 93 -7.50 -9.40 5.05
C LEU A 93 -7.24 -7.94 4.68
N ILE A 94 -8.30 -7.12 4.58
CA ILE A 94 -8.17 -5.69 4.28
C ILE A 94 -7.41 -4.96 5.40
N LEU A 95 -7.75 -5.20 6.66
CA LEU A 95 -7.10 -4.53 7.79
C LEU A 95 -5.64 -4.97 7.95
N ARG A 96 -5.36 -6.28 7.82
CA ARG A 96 -3.98 -6.79 7.82
C ARG A 96 -3.16 -6.19 6.69
N GLY A 97 -3.68 -6.24 5.46
CA GLY A 97 -2.98 -5.69 4.30
C GLY A 97 -2.77 -4.17 4.41
N TYR A 98 -3.73 -3.43 4.95
CA TYR A 98 -3.61 -1.99 5.23
C TYR A 98 -2.47 -1.67 6.21
N ILE A 99 -2.41 -2.41 7.34
CA ILE A 99 -1.38 -2.23 8.36
C ILE A 99 0.01 -2.63 7.84
N MET A 100 0.10 -3.75 7.10
CA MET A 100 1.35 -4.26 6.53
C MET A 100 1.89 -3.39 5.37
N ALA A 101 1.00 -2.81 4.56
CA ALA A 101 1.40 -1.92 3.46
C ALA A 101 1.82 -0.53 3.93
N THR A 102 1.39 -0.12 5.12
CA THR A 102 1.71 1.21 5.65
C THR A 102 3.12 1.23 6.25
N PRO A 103 3.99 2.18 5.85
CA PRO A 103 5.33 2.30 6.42
C PRO A 103 5.31 2.53 7.93
N LYS A 104 6.27 1.95 8.68
CA LYS A 104 6.36 2.06 10.15
C LYS A 104 6.32 3.50 10.67
N ARG A 105 6.91 4.45 9.95
CA ARG A 105 6.89 5.89 10.29
C ARG A 105 5.48 6.51 10.29
N ASP A 106 4.58 5.95 9.49
CA ASP A 106 3.23 6.47 9.25
C ASP A 106 2.17 5.74 10.12
N HIS A 107 2.58 4.73 10.91
CA HIS A 107 1.70 3.95 11.78
C HIS A 107 0.94 4.78 12.81
N LYS A 108 1.54 5.87 13.33
CA LYS A 108 0.86 6.77 14.26
C LYS A 108 -0.43 7.35 13.66
N ALA A 109 -0.40 7.76 12.39
CA ALA A 109 -1.56 8.30 11.69
C ALA A 109 -2.57 7.21 11.35
N LEU A 110 -2.09 6.03 10.97
CA LEU A 110 -2.91 4.85 10.69
C LEU A 110 -3.74 4.43 11.92
N PHE A 111 -3.12 4.26 13.09
CA PHE A 111 -3.83 3.80 14.29
C PHE A 111 -4.80 4.85 14.82
N ALA A 112 -4.41 6.13 14.78
CA ALA A 112 -5.33 7.22 15.12
C ALA A 112 -6.57 7.24 14.21
N TYR A 113 -6.42 6.88 12.92
CA TYR A 113 -7.55 6.79 12.01
C TYR A 113 -8.44 5.58 12.29
N LEU A 114 -7.86 4.41 12.57
CA LEU A 114 -8.60 3.20 12.94
C LEU A 114 -9.37 3.38 14.25
N GLU A 115 -8.76 4.01 15.25
CA GLU A 115 -9.39 4.37 16.53
C GLU A 115 -10.59 5.30 16.32
N LYS A 116 -10.43 6.35 15.49
CA LYS A 116 -11.53 7.25 15.12
C LYS A 116 -12.70 6.53 14.43
N LYS A 117 -12.42 5.44 13.74
CA LYS A 117 -13.42 4.59 13.07
C LYS A 117 -13.99 3.51 13.99
N GLY A 118 -13.55 3.42 15.24
CA GLY A 118 -13.96 2.37 16.18
C GLY A 118 -13.52 0.97 15.74
N ILE A 119 -12.43 0.87 14.99
CA ILE A 119 -11.89 -0.42 14.53
C ILE A 119 -10.85 -0.88 15.54
N ASP A 120 -11.12 -2.01 16.18
CA ASP A 120 -10.12 -2.65 17.04
C ASP A 120 -8.98 -3.22 16.17
N TYR A 121 -7.77 -2.72 16.42
CA TYR A 121 -6.55 -3.13 15.73
C TYR A 121 -5.58 -3.89 16.64
N THR A 122 -5.97 -4.15 17.90
CA THR A 122 -5.18 -4.89 18.89
C THR A 122 -4.65 -6.23 18.35
N PRO A 123 -5.43 -7.04 17.61
CA PRO A 123 -4.97 -8.32 17.06
C PRO A 123 -3.78 -8.19 16.09
N TYR A 124 -3.56 -7.01 15.50
CA TYR A 124 -2.58 -6.78 14.44
C TYR A 124 -1.28 -6.13 14.95
N LEU A 125 -1.21 -5.78 16.24
CA LEU A 125 -0.03 -5.16 16.85
C LEU A 125 1.16 -6.12 16.93
N GLU A 126 0.92 -7.43 17.12
CA GLU A 126 1.97 -8.43 17.25
C GLU A 126 2.56 -8.89 15.91
N GLN A 127 1.78 -8.84 14.82
CA GLN A 127 2.24 -9.23 13.48
C GLN A 127 3.24 -8.26 12.84
N ASN A 128 3.57 -7.14 13.51
CA ASN A 128 4.40 -6.05 12.97
C ASN A 128 5.74 -5.85 13.70
N ARG A 129 6.08 -6.73 14.66
CA ARG A 129 7.39 -6.75 15.34
C ARG A 129 8.46 -7.33 14.46
#